data_AF-X0VJE0-F1
#
_entry.id   AF-X0VJE0-F1
#
_cell.length_a   1.000
_cell.length_b   1.000
_cell.length_c   1.000
_cell.angle_alpha   90.00
_cell.angle_beta   90.00
_cell.angle_gamma   90.00
#
_symmetry.space_group_name_H-M   'P 1'
#
loop_
_entity.id
_entity.type
_entity.pdbx_description
1 polymer ?
#
loop_
_entity_poly.entity_id
_entity_poly.type
_entity_poly.pdbx_seq_one_letter_code
_entity_poly.pdbx_strand_id
1 'polypeptide(L)'
;NRFQQCGVDICPLGGAAISFLNTSIVIAENVIHSCHAHGYAGGILGEYSQAQIRRNVIADCSGFHGAGGLKLNSVSGDMTGNLILGNETTGFTGGGMSLSDIDADLRIRFCTIIGNDASYPDLGRGGGLYAASAPGLTIEHCVFWGNTAGDEGPQISGGPEVTVRYCDVEGGYAGDGNINAYPRFVDPDGPDGDPETWEDNDYRLLSDSPCINAGDPLFVPEPGETDFAGHARLLCEYVDIGAYEFGIGDYNCDRTVDLADF
;
A
#
# COMPACT_ATOMS: atom_id res chain seq x y z
N ASN A 1 -9.39 -16.77 -12.35
CA ASN A 1 -10.31 -15.96 -13.16
C ASN A 1 -9.89 -14.51 -13.03
N ARG A 2 -9.19 -13.97 -14.04
CA ARG A 2 -8.68 -12.59 -14.06
C ARG A 2 -9.88 -11.64 -14.14
N PHE A 3 -10.01 -10.68 -13.24
CA PHE A 3 -10.87 -9.54 -13.47
C PHE A 3 -10.10 -8.53 -14.33
N GLN A 4 -10.81 -8.00 -15.32
CA GLN A 4 -10.32 -7.11 -16.35
C GLN A 4 -9.95 -5.75 -15.75
N GLN A 5 -9.08 -4.99 -16.42
CA GLN A 5 -8.92 -3.54 -16.22
C GLN A 5 -10.32 -2.91 -16.06
N CYS A 6 -10.64 -2.42 -14.87
CA CYS A 6 -11.77 -1.50 -14.70
C CYS A 6 -11.21 -0.10 -14.95
N GLY A 7 -11.12 0.29 -16.22
CA GLY A 7 -10.83 1.65 -16.63
C GLY A 7 -12.14 2.41 -16.83
N VAL A 8 -12.33 3.47 -16.05
CA VAL A 8 -13.35 4.52 -16.22
C VAL A 8 -14.80 4.03 -16.15
N ASP A 9 -15.30 3.73 -14.95
CA ASP A 9 -16.74 3.75 -14.67
C ASP A 9 -17.06 4.93 -13.73
N ILE A 10 -17.63 6.00 -14.29
CA ILE A 10 -18.37 6.99 -13.50
C ILE A 10 -19.61 6.26 -12.99
N CYS A 11 -19.51 5.61 -11.84
CA CYS A 11 -20.60 4.85 -11.26
C CYS A 11 -21.63 5.86 -10.72
N PRO A 12 -22.79 6.07 -11.38
CA PRO A 12 -23.71 7.15 -11.04
C PRO A 12 -24.46 6.93 -9.71
N LEU A 13 -24.17 5.82 -9.03
CA LEU A 13 -24.70 5.43 -7.73
C LEU A 13 -23.61 5.34 -6.63
N GLY A 14 -22.51 6.08 -6.77
CA GLY A 14 -21.55 6.30 -5.68
C GLY A 14 -20.63 5.11 -5.35
N GLY A 15 -20.49 4.15 -6.27
CA GLY A 15 -19.70 2.93 -6.09
C GLY A 15 -18.24 3.06 -6.54
N ALA A 16 -17.37 2.33 -5.85
CA ALA A 16 -15.98 2.07 -6.25
C ALA A 16 -15.92 1.07 -7.41
N ALA A 17 -14.77 0.97 -8.10
CA ALA A 17 -14.57 0.00 -9.18
C ALA A 17 -14.79 -1.46 -8.76
N ILE A 18 -14.45 -1.78 -7.51
CA ILE A 18 -14.84 -3.04 -6.88
C ILE A 18 -15.58 -2.72 -5.58
N SER A 19 -16.82 -3.20 -5.45
CA SER A 19 -17.59 -3.10 -4.21
C SER A 19 -18.00 -4.47 -3.71
N PHE A 20 -17.84 -4.72 -2.41
CA PHE A 20 -18.23 -5.97 -1.76
C PHE A 20 -18.81 -5.76 -0.36
N LEU A 21 -19.80 -6.57 -0.01
CA LEU A 21 -20.57 -6.46 1.23
C LEU A 21 -20.97 -7.85 1.75
N ASN A 22 -20.81 -8.10 3.06
CA ASN A 22 -21.22 -9.34 3.73
C ASN A 22 -20.71 -10.62 3.04
N THR A 23 -19.43 -10.62 2.65
CA THR A 23 -18.86 -11.71 1.85
C THR A 23 -17.42 -12.05 2.26
N SER A 24 -16.92 -13.15 1.72
CA SER A 24 -15.49 -13.48 1.70
C SER A 24 -14.98 -13.38 0.25
N ILE A 25 -13.90 -12.63 0.02
CA ILE A 25 -13.40 -12.35 -1.32
C ILE A 25 -11.88 -12.34 -1.39
N VAL A 26 -11.34 -12.73 -2.55
CA VAL A 26 -9.94 -12.55 -2.92
C VAL A 26 -9.88 -11.57 -4.09
N ILE A 27 -9.24 -10.43 -3.88
CA ILE A 27 -8.93 -9.44 -4.91
C ILE A 27 -7.43 -9.50 -5.10
N ALA A 28 -6.98 -10.14 -6.18
CA ALA A 28 -5.56 -10.32 -6.41
C ALA A 28 -5.14 -10.14 -7.86
N GLU A 29 -3.94 -9.59 -8.05
CA GLU A 29 -3.29 -9.47 -9.37
C GLU A 29 -4.12 -8.63 -10.36
N ASN A 30 -4.75 -7.56 -9.86
CA ASN A 30 -5.52 -6.62 -10.66
C ASN A 30 -4.80 -5.27 -10.77
N VAL A 31 -5.13 -4.53 -11.82
CA VAL A 31 -4.80 -3.12 -11.97
C VAL A 31 -6.11 -2.35 -11.95
N ILE A 32 -6.31 -1.55 -10.90
CA ILE A 32 -7.51 -0.77 -10.62
C ILE A 32 -7.07 0.69 -10.69
N HIS A 33 -7.50 1.41 -11.72
CA HIS A 33 -6.98 2.75 -11.94
C HIS A 33 -7.97 3.70 -12.59
N SER A 34 -7.74 5.01 -12.44
CA SER A 34 -8.57 6.06 -13.06
C SER A 34 -10.06 5.90 -12.74
N CYS A 35 -10.35 5.49 -11.49
CA CYS A 35 -11.69 5.25 -11.00
C CYS A 35 -12.15 6.43 -10.14
N HIS A 36 -13.21 7.11 -10.57
CA HIS A 36 -13.68 8.34 -9.94
C HIS A 36 -15.10 8.14 -9.40
N ALA A 37 -15.23 8.20 -8.08
CA ALA A 37 -16.51 8.08 -7.40
C ALA A 37 -16.87 9.38 -6.69
N HIS A 38 -18.06 9.92 -7.00
CA HIS A 38 -18.67 10.99 -6.19
C HIS A 38 -19.11 10.52 -4.80
N GLY A 39 -19.02 9.21 -4.52
CA GLY A 39 -19.45 8.57 -3.28
C GLY A 39 -18.28 8.24 -2.35
N TYR A 40 -18.23 6.99 -1.89
CA TYR A 40 -17.42 6.59 -0.73
C TYR A 40 -15.97 6.22 -1.04
N ALA A 41 -15.68 5.56 -2.16
CA ALA A 41 -14.31 5.23 -2.55
C ALA A 41 -14.15 5.16 -4.08
N GLY A 42 -12.99 5.54 -4.61
CA GLY A 42 -12.70 5.46 -6.04
C GLY A 42 -12.41 4.03 -6.51
N GLY A 43 -11.37 3.40 -5.96
CA GLY A 43 -10.92 2.07 -6.40
C GLY A 43 -11.69 0.90 -5.78
N ILE A 44 -11.54 0.66 -4.48
CA ILE A 44 -12.15 -0.48 -3.77
C ILE A 44 -13.02 0.00 -2.60
N LEU A 45 -14.22 -0.56 -2.46
CA LEU A 45 -15.10 -0.40 -1.31
C LEU A 45 -15.46 -1.76 -0.72
N GLY A 46 -15.12 -1.99 0.55
CA GLY A 46 -15.43 -3.21 1.27
C GLY A 46 -16.17 -2.95 2.57
N GLU A 47 -17.24 -3.71 2.83
CA GLU A 47 -18.04 -3.58 4.05
C GLU A 47 -18.38 -4.94 4.67
N TYR A 48 -18.24 -5.08 5.99
CA TYR A 48 -18.67 -6.26 6.77
C TYR A 48 -18.21 -7.59 6.17
N SER A 49 -16.93 -7.69 5.81
CA SER A 49 -16.44 -8.76 4.94
C SER A 49 -15.07 -9.30 5.37
N GLN A 50 -14.71 -10.46 4.84
CA GLN A 50 -13.35 -10.99 4.92
C GLN A 50 -12.67 -10.84 3.56
N ALA A 51 -11.53 -10.16 3.49
CA ALA A 51 -10.87 -9.86 2.23
C ALA A 51 -9.39 -10.25 2.24
N GLN A 52 -8.95 -10.93 1.17
CA GLN A 52 -7.54 -11.02 0.82
C GLN A 52 -7.29 -10.10 -0.37
N ILE A 53 -6.62 -8.98 -0.14
CA ILE A 53 -6.32 -7.98 -1.17
C ILE A 53 -4.82 -8.01 -1.41
N ARG A 54 -4.37 -8.63 -2.49
CA ARG A 54 -2.93 -8.87 -2.68
C ARG A 54 -2.43 -8.66 -4.09
N ARG A 55 -1.22 -8.11 -4.25
CA ARG A 55 -0.60 -7.92 -5.57
C ARG A 55 -1.48 -7.13 -6.54
N ASN A 56 -2.21 -6.14 -6.05
CA ASN A 56 -2.94 -5.22 -6.90
C ASN A 56 -2.14 -3.92 -7.09
N VAL A 57 -2.32 -3.29 -8.24
CA VAL A 57 -2.04 -1.86 -8.41
C VAL A 57 -3.36 -1.13 -8.26
N ILE A 58 -3.40 -0.16 -7.34
CA ILE A 58 -4.55 0.72 -7.10
C ILE A 58 -4.03 2.14 -7.27
N ALA A 59 -4.33 2.76 -8.41
CA ALA A 59 -3.67 4.00 -8.79
C ALA A 59 -4.61 5.04 -9.39
N ASP A 60 -4.31 6.33 -9.24
CA ASP A 60 -5.07 7.41 -9.91
C ASP A 60 -6.61 7.30 -9.68
N CYS A 61 -7.03 6.80 -8.51
CA CYS A 61 -8.45 6.73 -8.16
C CYS A 61 -8.83 7.90 -7.26
N SER A 62 -10.05 8.42 -7.43
CA SER A 62 -10.57 9.51 -6.60
C SER A 62 -11.93 9.24 -5.97
N GLY A 63 -12.09 9.69 -4.71
CA GLY A 63 -13.30 9.53 -3.90
C GLY A 63 -13.67 10.81 -3.14
N PHE A 64 -14.96 11.13 -3.00
CA PHE A 64 -15.40 12.36 -2.33
C PHE A 64 -15.62 12.20 -0.80
N HIS A 65 -16.30 11.13 -0.37
CA HIS A 65 -16.69 10.88 1.04
C HIS A 65 -15.89 9.74 1.70
N GLY A 66 -14.71 9.45 1.17
CA GLY A 66 -13.76 8.48 1.71
C GLY A 66 -12.49 8.45 0.87
N ALA A 67 -11.86 7.29 0.75
CA ALA A 67 -10.55 7.18 0.12
C ALA A 67 -10.59 7.22 -1.40
N GLY A 68 -9.55 7.77 -2.03
CA GLY A 68 -9.34 7.63 -3.47
C GLY A 68 -9.12 6.18 -3.85
N GLY A 69 -8.14 5.54 -3.19
CA GLY A 69 -7.74 4.17 -3.51
C GLY A 69 -8.71 3.13 -2.94
N LEU A 70 -8.76 3.00 -1.62
CA LEU A 70 -9.52 1.92 -0.98
C LEU A 70 -10.15 2.35 0.34
N LYS A 71 -11.44 2.02 0.51
CA LYS A 71 -12.17 2.17 1.77
C LYS A 71 -12.67 0.84 2.29
N LEU A 72 -12.34 0.52 3.53
CA LEU A 72 -12.80 -0.69 4.20
C LEU A 72 -13.48 -0.34 5.53
N ASN A 73 -14.68 -0.90 5.72
CA ASN A 73 -15.45 -0.78 6.95
C ASN A 73 -15.78 -2.17 7.51
N SER A 74 -15.36 -2.44 8.76
CA SER A 74 -15.57 -3.76 9.38
C SER A 74 -15.11 -4.91 8.49
N VAL A 75 -13.89 -4.77 7.98
CA VAL A 75 -13.24 -5.79 7.17
C VAL A 75 -12.08 -6.39 7.95
N SER A 76 -11.99 -7.73 7.92
CA SER A 76 -10.84 -8.50 8.40
C SER A 76 -10.15 -9.20 7.24
N GLY A 77 -8.91 -9.65 7.45
CA GLY A 77 -8.15 -10.41 6.47
C GLY A 77 -6.73 -9.89 6.27
N ASP A 78 -6.22 -9.98 5.05
CA ASP A 78 -4.82 -9.67 4.76
C ASP A 78 -4.71 -8.81 3.50
N MET A 79 -4.00 -7.70 3.63
CA MET A 79 -3.61 -6.82 2.54
C MET A 79 -2.09 -6.92 2.36
N THR A 80 -1.64 -7.63 1.32
CA THR A 80 -0.20 -7.87 1.14
C THR A 80 0.29 -7.55 -0.26
N GLY A 81 1.45 -6.88 -0.35
CA GLY A 81 2.09 -6.67 -1.64
C GLY A 81 1.24 -5.82 -2.59
N ASN A 82 0.54 -4.79 -2.14
CA ASN A 82 -0.19 -3.90 -3.04
C ASN A 82 0.64 -2.64 -3.32
N LEU A 83 0.50 -2.10 -4.54
CA LEU A 83 0.96 -0.76 -4.89
C LEU A 83 -0.24 0.18 -4.85
N ILE A 84 -0.18 1.20 -4.00
CA ILE A 84 -1.27 2.18 -3.81
C ILE A 84 -0.70 3.56 -4.12
N LEU A 85 -1.00 4.07 -5.32
CA LEU A 85 -0.21 5.11 -5.97
C LEU A 85 -1.08 6.29 -6.41
N GLY A 86 -0.75 7.51 -6.01
CA GLY A 86 -1.38 8.71 -6.62
C GLY A 86 -2.90 8.78 -6.45
N ASN A 87 -3.49 8.14 -5.44
CA ASN A 87 -4.93 8.22 -5.21
C ASN A 87 -5.27 9.45 -4.40
N GLU A 88 -6.41 10.08 -4.68
CA GLU A 88 -6.80 11.31 -4.03
C GLU A 88 -8.19 11.24 -3.38
N THR A 89 -8.37 11.92 -2.26
CA THR A 89 -9.69 12.25 -1.72
C THR A 89 -9.97 13.74 -1.84
N THR A 90 -11.08 14.07 -2.50
CA THR A 90 -11.44 15.47 -2.77
C THR A 90 -12.34 16.08 -1.69
N GLY A 91 -12.59 15.37 -0.59
CA GLY A 91 -13.55 15.83 0.42
C GLY A 91 -13.46 15.20 1.81
N PHE A 92 -12.51 14.28 2.06
CA PHE A 92 -12.39 13.64 3.38
C PHE A 92 -10.95 13.19 3.70
N THR A 93 -10.81 12.04 4.37
CA THR A 93 -9.57 11.46 4.85
C THR A 93 -9.18 10.21 4.05
N GLY A 94 -7.89 9.85 4.07
CA GLY A 94 -7.42 8.59 3.52
C GLY A 94 -7.21 8.61 2.01
N GLY A 95 -6.30 9.43 1.46
CA GLY A 95 -6.08 9.54 0.01
C GLY A 95 -5.90 8.17 -0.66
N GLY A 96 -4.95 7.39 -0.13
CA GLY A 96 -4.70 6.01 -0.53
C GLY A 96 -5.71 5.07 0.11
N MET A 97 -5.80 5.08 1.44
CA MET A 97 -6.62 4.16 2.21
C MET A 97 -7.41 4.84 3.33
N SER A 98 -8.68 4.47 3.48
CA SER A 98 -9.52 4.82 4.62
C SER A 98 -10.09 3.57 5.27
N LEU A 99 -9.73 3.35 6.52
CA LEU A 99 -10.13 2.20 7.30
C LEU A 99 -10.99 2.63 8.47
N SER A 100 -12.15 2.00 8.66
CA SER A 100 -13.07 2.33 9.74
C SER A 100 -13.63 1.08 10.41
N ASP A 101 -13.73 1.09 11.74
CA ASP A 101 -14.30 0.00 12.53
C ASP A 101 -13.69 -1.36 12.16
N ILE A 102 -12.37 -1.38 12.05
CA ILE A 102 -11.61 -2.56 11.63
C ILE A 102 -11.54 -3.56 12.78
N ASP A 103 -11.90 -4.80 12.47
CA ASP A 103 -11.73 -5.92 13.39
C ASP A 103 -10.23 -6.20 13.61
N ALA A 104 -9.88 -6.73 14.79
CA ALA A 104 -8.49 -6.90 15.24
C ALA A 104 -7.58 -7.83 14.41
N ASP A 105 -8.07 -8.33 13.27
CA ASP A 105 -7.38 -9.32 12.44
C ASP A 105 -7.01 -8.80 11.03
N LEU A 106 -7.28 -7.54 10.69
CA LEU A 106 -6.77 -6.98 9.42
C LEU A 106 -5.28 -6.67 9.53
N ARG A 107 -4.49 -7.24 8.62
CA ARG A 107 -3.04 -6.97 8.49
C ARG A 107 -2.73 -6.28 7.17
N ILE A 108 -1.87 -5.27 7.21
CA ILE A 108 -1.33 -4.61 6.01
C ILE A 108 0.17 -4.86 5.99
N ARG A 109 0.66 -5.56 4.97
CA ARG A 109 2.05 -5.98 4.89
C ARG A 109 2.64 -5.74 3.52
N PHE A 110 3.94 -5.44 3.45
CA PHE A 110 4.67 -5.44 2.19
C PHE A 110 4.07 -4.55 1.10
N CYS A 111 3.35 -3.49 1.48
CA CYS A 111 2.72 -2.59 0.52
C CYS A 111 3.64 -1.39 0.28
N THR A 112 3.53 -0.80 -0.91
CA THR A 112 4.17 0.47 -1.24
C THR A 112 3.07 1.49 -1.50
N ILE A 113 2.95 2.48 -0.60
CA ILE A 113 1.90 3.49 -0.58
C ILE A 113 2.54 4.86 -0.83
N ILE A 114 2.38 5.38 -2.04
CA ILE A 114 3.14 6.55 -2.50
C ILE A 114 2.24 7.60 -3.16
N GLY A 115 2.53 8.88 -2.88
CA GLY A 115 1.96 10.00 -3.62
C GLY A 115 0.45 10.17 -3.47
N ASN A 116 -0.17 9.56 -2.45
CA ASN A 116 -1.60 9.66 -2.25
C ASN A 116 -1.96 10.95 -1.51
N ASP A 117 -3.05 11.59 -1.92
CA ASP A 117 -3.42 12.93 -1.46
C ASP A 117 -4.75 12.95 -0.70
N ALA A 118 -4.69 13.53 0.50
CA ALA A 118 -5.86 13.92 1.29
C ALA A 118 -5.75 15.40 1.68
N SER A 119 -5.37 16.29 0.75
CA SER A 119 -5.09 17.70 1.05
C SER A 119 -6.34 18.58 1.16
N TYR A 120 -7.52 17.99 1.33
CA TYR A 120 -8.75 18.76 1.55
C TYR A 120 -8.62 19.62 2.83
N PRO A 121 -8.87 20.95 2.77
CA PRO A 121 -8.60 21.86 3.88
C PRO A 121 -9.31 21.45 5.18
N ASP A 122 -8.58 21.55 6.30
CA ASP A 122 -9.05 21.41 7.69
C ASP A 122 -9.65 20.04 8.09
N LEU A 123 -9.76 19.08 7.16
CA LEU A 123 -10.31 17.74 7.42
C LEU A 123 -9.45 16.61 6.83
N GLY A 124 -8.51 16.94 5.97
CA GLY A 124 -7.62 16.02 5.30
C GLY A 124 -6.63 15.34 6.25
N ARG A 125 -6.77 14.04 6.46
CA ARG A 125 -5.90 13.24 7.36
C ARG A 125 -5.48 11.96 6.66
N GLY A 126 -4.26 11.50 6.91
CA GLY A 126 -3.82 10.20 6.41
C GLY A 126 -3.77 10.13 4.90
N GLY A 127 -2.91 10.93 4.25
CA GLY A 127 -2.73 10.90 2.79
C GLY A 127 -2.50 9.48 2.28
N GLY A 128 -1.57 8.75 2.90
CA GLY A 128 -1.38 7.33 2.63
C GLY A 128 -2.47 6.46 3.25
N LEU A 129 -2.65 6.56 4.57
CA LEU A 129 -3.63 5.78 5.32
C LEU A 129 -4.28 6.59 6.44
N TYR A 130 -5.61 6.57 6.47
CA TYR A 130 -6.42 7.00 7.60
C TYR A 130 -7.08 5.79 8.26
N ALA A 131 -6.92 5.65 9.58
CA ALA A 131 -7.55 4.59 10.38
C ALA A 131 -8.39 5.19 11.52
N ALA A 132 -9.72 5.08 11.40
CA ALA A 132 -10.67 5.41 12.45
C ALA A 132 -11.14 4.13 13.16
N SER A 133 -11.00 4.04 14.48
CA SER A 133 -11.52 2.89 15.24
C SER A 133 -11.00 1.55 14.70
N ALA A 134 -9.68 1.35 14.75
CA ALA A 134 -9.02 0.16 14.20
C ALA A 134 -8.20 -0.56 15.29
N PRO A 135 -8.85 -1.07 16.36
CA PRO A 135 -8.14 -1.74 17.45
C PRO A 135 -7.43 -3.00 16.92
N GLY A 136 -6.11 -3.06 17.05
CA GLY A 136 -5.34 -4.23 16.63
C GLY A 136 -4.95 -4.27 15.15
N LEU A 137 -5.18 -3.19 14.39
CA LEU A 137 -4.62 -3.05 13.04
C LEU A 137 -3.09 -3.10 13.12
N THR A 138 -2.48 -4.04 12.40
CA THR A 138 -1.02 -4.13 12.25
C THR A 138 -0.61 -3.74 10.83
N ILE A 139 0.38 -2.85 10.75
CA ILE A 139 1.00 -2.38 9.51
C ILE A 139 2.49 -2.73 9.60
N GLU A 140 2.97 -3.57 8.67
CA GLU A 140 4.31 -4.16 8.78
C GLU A 140 5.01 -4.15 7.43
N HIS A 141 6.32 -3.89 7.40
CA HIS A 141 7.13 -4.03 6.17
C HIS A 141 6.62 -3.20 4.98
N CYS A 142 5.96 -2.07 5.25
CA CYS A 142 5.38 -1.20 4.22
C CYS A 142 6.23 0.04 4.02
N VAL A 143 6.16 0.63 2.82
CA VAL A 143 6.68 1.96 2.53
C VAL A 143 5.52 2.95 2.46
N PHE A 144 5.63 4.06 3.19
CA PHE A 144 4.76 5.22 3.07
C PHE A 144 5.61 6.45 2.75
N TRP A 145 5.52 6.96 1.52
CA TRP A 145 6.38 8.04 1.06
C TRP A 145 5.67 9.03 0.15
N GLY A 146 5.92 10.32 0.31
CA GLY A 146 5.40 11.35 -0.58
C GLY A 146 3.88 11.52 -0.54
N ASN A 147 3.19 10.88 0.41
CA ASN A 147 1.77 11.10 0.62
C ASN A 147 1.53 12.46 1.29
N THR A 148 0.37 13.07 1.07
CA THR A 148 0.04 14.43 1.49
C THR A 148 -1.30 14.48 2.20
N ALA A 149 -1.43 15.33 3.23
CA ALA A 149 -2.69 15.56 3.93
C ALA A 149 -2.78 17.01 4.39
N GLY A 150 -4.01 17.53 4.48
CA GLY A 150 -4.27 18.93 4.81
C GLY A 150 -4.06 19.32 6.28
N ASP A 151 -4.19 18.37 7.20
CA ASP A 151 -4.19 18.60 8.66
C ASP A 151 -3.15 17.72 9.39
N GLU A 152 -3.41 16.41 9.45
CA GLU A 152 -2.67 15.49 10.31
C GLU A 152 -2.16 14.23 9.57
N GLY A 153 -0.94 13.80 9.92
CA GLY A 153 -0.41 12.49 9.56
C GLY A 153 -0.42 12.21 8.05
N PRO A 154 0.38 12.91 7.23
CA PRO A 154 0.35 12.77 5.77
C PRO A 154 0.60 11.34 5.30
N GLN A 155 1.47 10.59 6.00
CA GLN A 155 1.70 9.18 5.70
C GLN A 155 0.62 8.29 6.33
N ILE A 156 0.48 8.36 7.66
CA ILE A 156 -0.44 7.56 8.45
C ILE A 156 -1.10 8.46 9.50
N SER A 157 -2.43 8.41 9.58
CA SER A 157 -3.22 9.02 10.65
C SER A 157 -4.12 7.95 11.28
N GLY A 158 -3.75 7.47 12.47
CA GLY A 158 -4.51 6.47 13.22
C GLY A 158 -4.52 6.76 14.72
N GLY A 159 -5.44 6.10 15.43
CA GLY A 159 -5.46 6.12 16.91
C GLY A 159 -4.27 5.36 17.52
N PRO A 160 -4.09 5.43 18.86
CA PRO A 160 -2.97 4.79 19.56
C PRO A 160 -2.97 3.25 19.47
N GLU A 161 -4.06 2.65 19.00
CA GLU A 161 -4.23 1.21 18.85
C GLU A 161 -3.62 0.65 17.56
N VAL A 162 -3.21 1.52 16.61
CA VAL A 162 -2.58 1.10 15.35
C VAL A 162 -1.12 0.78 15.60
N THR A 163 -0.74 -0.47 15.35
CA THR A 163 0.65 -0.91 15.47
C THR A 163 1.34 -0.81 14.11
N VAL A 164 2.39 0.00 14.03
CA VAL A 164 3.22 0.14 12.82
C VAL A 164 4.63 -0.30 13.16
N ARG A 165 5.17 -1.30 12.47
CA ARG A 165 6.53 -1.81 12.75
C ARG A 165 7.25 -2.23 11.47
N TYR A 166 8.57 -2.18 11.46
CA TYR A 166 9.42 -2.53 10.32
C TYR A 166 8.99 -1.84 9.01
N CYS A 167 8.44 -0.63 9.09
CA CYS A 167 8.03 0.17 7.94
C CYS A 167 9.02 1.30 7.67
N ASP A 168 9.07 1.77 6.43
CA ASP A 168 9.74 3.03 6.08
C ASP A 168 8.67 4.10 5.89
N VAL A 169 8.65 5.08 6.80
CA VAL A 169 7.62 6.11 6.84
C VAL A 169 8.28 7.48 6.78
N GLU A 170 7.97 8.24 5.73
CA GLU A 170 8.45 9.61 5.58
C GLU A 170 8.05 10.47 6.78
N GLY A 171 9.03 11.15 7.38
CA GLY A 171 8.82 11.94 8.61
C GLY A 171 8.84 11.11 9.90
N GLY A 172 8.88 9.78 9.78
CA GLY A 172 8.96 8.82 10.88
C GLY A 172 7.63 8.46 11.49
N TYR A 173 7.58 7.26 12.08
CA TYR A 173 6.44 6.76 12.85
C TYR A 173 6.92 5.88 14.00
N ALA A 174 6.29 6.02 15.16
CA ALA A 174 6.69 5.26 16.35
C ALA A 174 6.39 3.76 16.18
N GLY A 175 7.37 2.92 16.48
CA GLY A 175 7.23 1.47 16.47
C GLY A 175 8.55 0.77 16.19
N ASP A 176 8.60 -0.53 16.48
CA ASP A 176 9.82 -1.32 16.40
C ASP A 176 10.30 -1.45 14.95
N GLY A 177 11.59 -1.23 14.72
CA GLY A 177 12.22 -1.40 13.40
C GLY A 177 11.76 -0.41 12.32
N ASN A 178 10.91 0.57 12.63
CA ASN A 178 10.55 1.61 11.67
C ASN A 178 11.77 2.48 11.33
N ILE A 179 11.89 2.82 10.06
CA ILE A 179 12.89 3.73 9.53
C ILE A 179 12.20 4.94 8.89
N ASN A 180 13.00 5.99 8.66
CA ASN A 180 12.61 7.20 7.94
C ASN A 180 13.81 7.61 7.09
N ALA A 181 13.97 6.94 5.96
CA ALA A 181 15.04 7.18 5.03
C ALA A 181 14.47 7.12 3.62
N TYR A 182 14.99 7.91 2.69
CA TYR A 182 14.45 7.86 1.33
C TYR A 182 14.57 6.43 0.76
N PRO A 183 13.48 5.80 0.25
CA PRO A 183 13.49 4.39 -0.13
C PRO A 183 14.43 4.03 -1.28
N ARG A 184 14.94 5.01 -2.04
CA ARG A 184 15.83 4.82 -3.20
C ARG A 184 15.25 3.85 -4.23
N PHE A 185 14.13 4.24 -4.84
CA PHE A 185 13.56 3.51 -5.97
C PHE A 185 14.40 3.68 -7.25
N VAL A 186 14.26 2.73 -8.18
CA VAL A 186 14.97 2.75 -9.47
C VAL A 186 14.59 3.99 -10.28
N ASP A 187 13.29 4.23 -10.44
CA ASP A 187 12.78 5.37 -11.21
C ASP A 187 11.32 5.71 -10.79
N PRO A 188 11.11 6.33 -9.62
CA PRO A 188 9.76 6.51 -9.05
C PRO A 188 8.89 7.53 -9.80
N ASP A 189 9.49 8.29 -10.73
CA ASP A 189 8.82 9.30 -11.57
C ASP A 189 8.82 8.87 -13.06
N GLY A 190 9.24 7.63 -13.34
CA GLY A 190 9.25 7.06 -14.67
C GLY A 190 10.22 7.74 -15.66
N PRO A 191 10.36 7.19 -16.88
CA PRO A 191 11.18 7.78 -17.93
C PRO A 191 10.78 9.19 -18.38
N ASP A 192 9.53 9.61 -18.12
CA ASP A 192 9.05 10.96 -18.44
C ASP A 192 9.28 11.98 -17.31
N GLY A 193 9.64 11.52 -16.10
CA GLY A 193 9.94 12.34 -14.95
C GLY A 193 8.70 12.94 -14.28
N ASP A 194 7.53 12.34 -14.48
CA ASP A 194 6.27 12.73 -13.88
C ASP A 194 5.77 11.64 -12.90
N PRO A 195 5.75 11.89 -11.57
CA PRO A 195 5.25 10.91 -10.61
C PRO A 195 3.75 10.62 -10.74
N GLU A 196 2.99 11.47 -11.44
CA GLU A 196 1.53 11.28 -11.63
C GLU A 196 1.22 10.22 -12.71
N THR A 197 2.16 9.92 -13.61
CA THR A 197 2.04 8.86 -14.63
C THR A 197 2.46 7.50 -14.07
N TRP A 198 1.68 6.97 -13.14
CA TRP A 198 2.02 5.76 -12.38
C TRP A 198 2.37 4.52 -13.24
N GLU A 199 1.92 4.44 -14.50
CA GLU A 199 2.12 3.27 -15.36
C GLU A 199 3.58 2.97 -15.72
N ASP A 200 4.46 3.98 -15.75
CA ASP A 200 5.87 3.82 -16.10
C ASP A 200 6.84 4.01 -14.93
N ASN A 201 6.31 4.28 -13.73
CA ASN A 201 7.06 4.34 -12.48
C ASN A 201 7.63 2.97 -12.07
N ASP A 202 8.85 2.97 -11.55
CA ASP A 202 9.59 1.80 -11.12
C ASP A 202 9.95 1.87 -9.63
N TYR A 203 9.09 1.27 -8.81
CA TYR A 203 9.25 1.18 -7.36
C TYR A 203 10.10 -0.01 -6.89
N ARG A 204 10.87 -0.65 -7.77
CA ARG A 204 11.93 -1.58 -7.34
C ARG A 204 13.02 -0.82 -6.60
N LEU A 205 13.70 -1.49 -5.67
CA LEU A 205 14.75 -0.89 -4.86
C LEU A 205 16.08 -0.79 -5.63
N LEU A 206 16.81 0.30 -5.45
CA LEU A 206 18.22 0.41 -5.83
C LEU A 206 19.12 -0.30 -4.80
N SER A 207 20.33 -0.70 -5.22
CA SER A 207 21.29 -1.44 -4.39
C SER A 207 21.75 -0.72 -3.11
N ASP A 208 21.56 0.60 -3.03
CA ASP A 208 21.88 1.42 -1.87
C ASP A 208 20.65 1.80 -1.03
N SER A 209 19.51 1.17 -1.31
CA SER A 209 18.27 1.41 -0.58
C SER A 209 18.39 1.04 0.90
N PRO A 210 17.87 1.89 1.81
CA PRO A 210 17.79 1.57 3.23
C PRO A 210 16.73 0.50 3.55
N CYS A 211 15.83 0.21 2.60
CA CYS A 211 14.77 -0.80 2.77
C CYS A 211 15.29 -2.24 2.64
N ILE A 212 16.49 -2.42 2.06
CA ILE A 212 17.08 -3.74 1.84
C ILE A 212 17.48 -4.39 3.17
N ASN A 213 16.98 -5.59 3.41
CA ASN A 213 17.17 -6.40 4.62
C ASN A 213 16.77 -5.66 5.92
N ALA A 214 15.86 -4.70 5.84
CA ALA A 214 15.44 -3.88 6.97
C ALA A 214 14.17 -4.38 7.67
N GLY A 215 13.55 -5.45 7.15
CA GLY A 215 12.40 -6.09 7.74
C GLY A 215 12.69 -6.85 9.05
N ASP A 216 11.61 -7.33 9.68
CA ASP A 216 11.67 -8.17 10.88
C ASP A 216 12.61 -9.37 10.71
N PRO A 217 13.70 -9.50 11.50
CA PRO A 217 14.64 -10.62 11.44
C PRO A 217 14.01 -11.97 11.82
N LEU A 218 12.83 -11.96 12.45
CA LEU A 218 12.10 -13.16 12.85
C LEU A 218 10.95 -13.47 11.90
N PHE A 219 10.81 -12.75 10.79
CA PHE A 219 9.78 -13.02 9.81
C PHE A 219 9.96 -14.40 9.19
N VAL A 220 8.88 -15.17 9.14
CA VAL A 220 8.84 -16.47 8.48
C VAL A 220 7.77 -16.38 7.39
N PRO A 221 8.15 -16.41 6.10
CA PRO A 221 7.18 -16.36 5.01
C PRO A 221 6.29 -17.60 5.00
N GLU A 222 5.05 -17.42 4.60
CA GLU A 222 4.18 -18.55 4.29
C GLU A 222 4.72 -19.34 3.08
N PRO A 223 4.46 -20.66 2.96
CA PRO A 223 4.93 -21.44 1.83
C PRO A 223 4.51 -20.85 0.48
N GLY A 224 5.50 -20.42 -0.31
CA GLY A 224 5.26 -19.81 -1.63
C GLY A 224 4.86 -18.33 -1.59
N GLU A 225 4.99 -17.65 -0.43
CA GLU A 225 4.84 -16.20 -0.33
C GLU A 225 5.90 -15.50 -1.19
N THR A 226 5.43 -14.59 -2.03
CA THR A 226 6.22 -13.92 -3.07
C THR A 226 5.99 -12.42 -3.03
N ASP A 227 6.98 -11.66 -3.46
CA ASP A 227 6.92 -10.22 -3.68
C ASP A 227 6.00 -9.88 -4.86
N PHE A 228 5.89 -8.59 -5.19
CA PHE A 228 5.06 -8.11 -6.29
C PHE A 228 5.49 -8.65 -7.66
N ALA A 229 6.79 -8.85 -7.87
CA ALA A 229 7.36 -9.37 -9.11
C ALA A 229 7.36 -10.90 -9.19
N GLY A 230 6.94 -11.60 -8.13
CA GLY A 230 6.86 -13.06 -8.06
C GLY A 230 8.10 -13.75 -7.49
N HIS A 231 9.05 -13.02 -6.90
CA HIS A 231 10.23 -13.56 -6.23
C HIS A 231 9.91 -13.96 -4.79
N ALA A 232 10.63 -14.92 -4.23
CA ALA A 232 10.43 -15.30 -2.83
C ALA A 232 10.69 -14.11 -1.89
N ARG A 233 9.83 -13.92 -0.88
CA ARG A 233 10.00 -12.80 0.08
C ARG A 233 11.28 -12.89 0.90
N LEU A 234 11.73 -14.09 1.25
CA LEU A 234 12.93 -14.24 2.05
C LEU A 234 14.12 -14.49 1.14
N LEU A 235 14.93 -13.45 0.93
CA LEU A 235 16.24 -13.52 0.29
C LEU A 235 17.28 -13.21 1.36
N CYS A 236 18.32 -14.03 1.47
CA CYS A 236 19.43 -13.73 2.38
C CYS A 236 19.06 -13.56 3.87
N GLU A 237 18.11 -14.37 4.34
CA GLU A 237 17.61 -14.43 5.74
C GLU A 237 16.77 -13.23 6.20
N TYR A 238 16.61 -12.20 5.39
CA TYR A 238 15.79 -11.02 5.71
C TYR A 238 14.76 -10.77 4.61
N VAL A 239 13.78 -9.94 4.93
CA VAL A 239 12.83 -9.40 3.95
C VAL A 239 13.07 -7.91 3.80
N ASP A 240 12.86 -7.41 2.60
CA ASP A 240 12.92 -5.99 2.32
C ASP A 240 11.63 -5.30 2.74
N ILE A 241 11.73 -4.01 3.08
CA ILE A 241 10.56 -3.16 3.32
C ILE A 241 9.97 -2.74 1.97
N GLY A 242 8.67 -2.97 1.79
CA GLY A 242 7.91 -2.62 0.59
C GLY A 242 7.49 -3.82 -0.26
N ALA A 243 6.95 -3.51 -1.45
CA ALA A 243 6.34 -4.49 -2.34
C ALA A 243 7.32 -5.39 -3.11
N TYR A 244 8.58 -4.97 -3.23
CA TYR A 244 9.61 -5.65 -4.02
C TYR A 244 10.77 -6.09 -3.13
N GLU A 245 11.34 -7.25 -3.43
CA GLU A 245 12.62 -7.69 -2.88
C GLU A 245 13.77 -7.33 -3.84
N PHE A 246 14.92 -6.97 -3.28
CA PHE A 246 16.18 -6.75 -3.98
C PHE A 246 17.02 -8.04 -4.04
N GLY A 247 18.00 -8.10 -4.94
CA GLY A 247 19.00 -9.18 -4.93
C GLY A 247 18.56 -10.48 -5.61
N ILE A 248 17.68 -10.41 -6.62
CA ILE A 248 17.29 -11.60 -7.38
C ILE A 248 18.52 -12.22 -8.05
N GLY A 249 18.87 -13.43 -7.62
CA GLY A 249 20.06 -14.14 -8.11
C GLY A 249 21.34 -13.84 -7.35
N ASP A 250 21.31 -13.00 -6.31
CA ASP A 250 22.38 -12.82 -5.33
C ASP A 250 22.22 -13.90 -4.25
N TYR A 251 22.81 -15.07 -4.49
CA TYR A 251 22.71 -16.22 -3.58
C TYR A 251 23.74 -16.17 -2.46
N ASN A 252 24.78 -15.34 -2.61
CA ASN A 252 25.84 -15.18 -1.62
C ASN A 252 25.60 -13.99 -0.66
N CYS A 253 24.62 -13.14 -0.97
CA CYS A 253 24.12 -12.04 -0.15
C CYS A 253 25.07 -10.84 -0.04
N ASP A 254 25.87 -10.57 -1.07
CA ASP A 254 26.80 -9.43 -1.11
C ASP A 254 26.24 -8.17 -1.79
N ARG A 255 24.96 -8.20 -2.18
CA ARG A 255 24.20 -7.17 -2.91
C ARG A 255 24.64 -6.98 -4.35
N THR A 256 25.40 -7.91 -4.89
CA THR A 256 25.78 -7.95 -6.29
C THR A 256 25.36 -9.28 -6.89
N VAL A 257 24.82 -9.24 -8.11
CA VAL A 257 24.51 -10.47 -8.85
C VAL A 257 25.66 -10.70 -9.82
N ASP A 258 26.54 -11.64 -9.51
CA ASP A 258 27.74 -11.92 -10.27
C ASP A 258 28.05 -13.42 -10.40
N LEU A 259 29.27 -13.78 -10.80
CA LEU A 259 29.66 -15.17 -10.99
C LEU A 259 29.80 -15.96 -9.68
N ALA A 260 29.90 -15.29 -8.53
CA ALA A 260 30.00 -15.92 -7.22
C ALA A 260 28.66 -16.51 -6.74
N ASP A 261 27.56 -16.17 -7.39
CA ASP A 261 26.21 -16.66 -7.09
C ASP A 261 25.83 -17.99 -7.78
N PHE A 262 26.72 -18.53 -8.64
CA PHE A 262 26.46 -19.75 -9.43
C PHE A 262 27.29 -20.96 -8.99
#